data_AF-A0A3G6ISS7-F1
#
_entry.id   AF-A0A3G6ISS7-F1
#
_cell.length_a   1.000
_cell.length_b   1.000
_cell.length_c   1.000
_cell.angle_alpha   90.00
_cell.angle_beta   90.00
_cell.angle_gamma   90.00
#
_symmetry.space_group_name_H-M   'P 1'
#
loop_
_entity.id
_entity.type
_entity.pdbx_description
1 polymer ?
#
loop_
_entity_poly.entity_id
_entity_poly.type
_entity_poly.pdbx_seq_one_letter_code
_entity_poly.pdbx_strand_id
1 'polypeptide(L)'
;MSNPTFVQGPVTCKVNAEKIEKYRLVKLTSDGIEYAGADAPVFGAVTEAGAKPVEREPGDLRVGLPDVLAVHTAPSVVPVACDAPESVKAGAPVYAAAEGKVSNDGSVVVGVALRDGAEGDATVRVRLLAPVAK
;
A
#
# COMPACT_ATOMS: atom_id res chain seq x y z
N MET A 1 -27.13 8.48 6.64
CA MET A 1 -26.46 8.02 7.88
C MET A 1 -25.05 8.58 7.88
N SER A 2 -24.65 9.30 8.93
CA SER A 2 -23.26 9.78 9.08
C SER A 2 -22.42 8.59 9.52
N ASN A 3 -21.59 8.05 8.64
CA ASN A 3 -20.64 7.03 9.05
C ASN A 3 -19.65 7.62 10.06
N PRO A 4 -19.18 6.84 11.05
CA PRO A 4 -18.17 7.29 11.98
C PRO A 4 -16.93 7.73 11.22
N THR A 5 -16.46 8.95 11.50
CA THR A 5 -15.19 9.47 10.98
C THR A 5 -14.07 8.78 11.73
N PHE A 6 -13.38 7.84 11.09
CA PHE A 6 -12.20 7.22 11.68
C PHE A 6 -11.10 8.28 11.81
N VAL A 7 -10.78 8.67 13.04
CA VAL A 7 -9.68 9.58 13.34
C VAL A 7 -8.34 8.83 13.32
N GLN A 8 -8.36 7.55 13.69
CA GLN A 8 -7.20 6.65 13.71
C GLN A 8 -7.63 5.24 13.36
N GLY A 9 -6.83 4.54 12.56
CA GLY A 9 -7.04 3.15 12.15
C GLY A 9 -7.10 2.97 10.63
N PRO A 10 -7.04 1.72 10.14
CA PRO A 10 -7.11 1.45 8.72
C PRO A 10 -8.47 1.84 8.14
N VAL A 11 -8.47 2.52 7.00
CA VAL A 11 -9.69 2.87 6.28
C VAL A 11 -10.02 1.78 5.28
N THR A 12 -11.25 1.29 5.27
CA THR A 12 -11.67 0.29 4.29
C THR A 12 -12.02 0.96 2.96
N CYS A 13 -11.41 0.49 1.87
CA CYS A 13 -11.62 1.03 0.53
C CYS A 13 -11.87 -0.09 -0.47
N LYS A 14 -12.72 0.18 -1.48
CA LYS A 14 -12.97 -0.74 -2.59
C LYS A 14 -11.77 -0.81 -3.52
N VAL A 15 -11.45 -2.00 -4.00
CA VAL A 15 -10.37 -2.23 -4.98
C VAL A 15 -10.90 -1.92 -6.38
N ASN A 16 -10.25 -0.99 -7.09
CA ASN A 16 -10.57 -0.69 -8.49
C ASN A 16 -9.59 -1.33 -9.48
N ALA A 17 -8.44 -1.81 -9.01
CA ALA A 17 -7.47 -2.53 -9.85
C ALA A 17 -7.86 -4.00 -10.08
N GLU A 18 -7.40 -4.59 -11.19
CA GLU A 18 -7.60 -6.01 -11.48
C GLU A 18 -7.04 -6.92 -10.38
N LYS A 19 -5.87 -6.57 -9.86
CA LYS A 19 -5.22 -7.27 -8.74
C LYS A 19 -4.31 -6.31 -8.00
N ILE A 20 -4.44 -6.26 -6.68
CA ILE A 20 -3.51 -5.64 -5.75
C ILE A 20 -2.81 -6.74 -4.95
N GLU A 21 -1.48 -6.77 -4.99
CA GLU A 21 -0.68 -7.70 -4.21
C GLU A 21 -0.49 -7.23 -2.77
N LYS A 22 -0.05 -8.15 -1.90
CA LYS A 22 0.23 -7.83 -0.50
C LYS A 22 1.38 -6.84 -0.37
N TYR A 23 1.32 -5.99 0.65
CA TYR A 23 2.39 -5.05 1.03
C TYR A 23 2.67 -3.99 -0.02
N ARG A 24 1.62 -3.42 -0.60
CA ARG A 24 1.72 -2.45 -1.70
C ARG A 24 1.18 -1.08 -1.29
N LEU A 25 1.80 -0.04 -1.83
CA LEU A 25 1.35 1.35 -1.73
C LEU A 25 0.20 1.60 -2.70
N VAL A 26 -0.79 2.33 -2.21
CA VAL A 26 -2.01 2.61 -2.94
C VAL A 26 -2.29 4.11 -3.02
N LYS A 27 -2.87 4.51 -4.14
CA LYS A 27 -3.47 5.83 -4.35
C LYS A 27 -4.99 5.70 -4.30
N LEU A 28 -5.66 6.79 -3.96
CA LEU A 28 -7.11 6.87 -3.96
C LEU A 28 -7.60 7.47 -5.29
N THR A 29 -8.58 6.84 -5.92
CA THR A 29 -9.32 7.34 -7.09
C THR A 29 -10.80 7.51 -6.74
N SER A 30 -11.61 8.07 -7.66
CA SER A 30 -13.06 8.22 -7.46
C SER A 30 -13.78 6.88 -7.26
N ASP A 31 -13.25 5.81 -7.83
CA ASP A 31 -13.89 4.50 -7.88
C ASP A 31 -13.32 3.51 -6.85
N GLY A 32 -12.19 3.83 -6.23
CA GLY A 32 -11.55 2.98 -5.22
C GLY A 32 -10.05 3.19 -5.08
N ILE A 33 -9.34 2.12 -4.76
CA ILE A 33 -7.87 2.10 -4.64
C ILE A 33 -7.21 1.39 -5.81
N GLU A 34 -6.04 1.91 -6.18
CA GLU A 34 -5.14 1.40 -7.22
C GLU A 34 -3.68 1.50 -6.75
N TYR A 35 -2.76 0.87 -7.46
CA TYR A 35 -1.33 1.02 -7.20
C TYR A 35 -0.89 2.49 -7.28
N ALA A 36 -0.14 2.93 -6.26
CA ALA A 36 0.62 4.15 -6.37
C ALA A 36 1.90 3.86 -7.17
N GLY A 37 2.05 4.52 -8.33
CA GLY A 37 3.33 4.51 -9.06
C GLY A 37 4.34 5.47 -8.43
N ALA A 38 5.57 5.48 -8.96
CA ALA A 38 6.69 6.25 -8.41
C ALA A 38 6.43 7.77 -8.27
N ASP A 39 5.61 8.34 -9.15
CA ASP A 39 5.30 9.79 -9.17
C ASP A 39 3.91 10.14 -8.62
N ALA A 40 3.12 9.14 -8.23
CA ALA A 40 1.76 9.36 -7.77
C ALA A 40 1.73 9.69 -6.26
N PRO A 41 0.82 10.56 -5.81
CA PRO A 41 0.63 10.78 -4.39
C PRO A 41 0.14 9.50 -3.72
N VAL A 42 0.89 9.04 -2.71
CA VAL A 42 0.57 7.84 -1.95
C VAL A 42 -0.45 8.18 -0.87
N PHE A 43 -1.58 7.48 -0.88
CA PHE A 43 -2.61 7.63 0.15
C PHE A 43 -2.33 6.75 1.38
N GLY A 44 -1.80 5.54 1.15
CA GLY A 44 -1.45 4.61 2.21
C GLY A 44 -0.89 3.29 1.69
N ALA A 45 -0.83 2.29 2.56
CA ALA A 45 -0.35 0.94 2.22
C ALA A 45 -1.39 -0.13 2.57
N VAL A 46 -1.45 -1.19 1.78
CA VAL A 46 -2.26 -2.38 2.05
C VAL A 46 -1.37 -3.55 2.47
N THR A 47 -1.84 -4.35 3.44
CA THR A 47 -1.12 -5.56 3.90
C THR A 47 -1.69 -6.84 3.28
N GLU A 48 -2.90 -6.79 2.75
CA GLU A 48 -3.58 -7.93 2.12
C GLU A 48 -3.72 -7.74 0.62
N ALA A 49 -3.89 -8.87 -0.09
CA ALA A 49 -4.14 -8.87 -1.52
C ALA A 49 -5.64 -8.74 -1.78
N GLY A 50 -6.00 -8.01 -2.82
CA GLY A 50 -7.38 -7.78 -3.21
C GLY A 50 -7.53 -7.69 -4.71
N ALA A 51 -8.76 -7.78 -5.21
CA ALA A 51 -9.05 -7.64 -6.63
C ALA A 51 -10.42 -7.01 -6.82
N LYS A 52 -10.61 -6.33 -7.94
CA LYS A 52 -11.95 -5.91 -8.36
C LYS A 52 -12.86 -7.14 -8.46
N PRO A 53 -14.10 -7.07 -7.95
CA PRO A 53 -15.03 -8.19 -8.02
C PRO A 53 -15.37 -8.44 -9.49
N VAL A 54 -15.16 -9.67 -9.93
CA VAL A 54 -15.56 -10.16 -11.26
C VAL A 54 -16.88 -10.92 -11.11
N GLU A 55 -17.78 -10.71 -12.06
CA GLU A 55 -19.04 -11.45 -12.12
C GLU A 55 -18.75 -12.96 -12.23
N ARG A 56 -19.36 -13.75 -11.33
CA ARG A 56 -19.12 -15.20 -11.27
C ARG A 56 -20.17 -15.93 -12.07
N GLU A 57 -19.75 -16.94 -12.83
CA GLU A 57 -20.69 -17.82 -13.51
C GLU A 57 -21.55 -18.60 -12.50
N PRO A 58 -22.82 -18.90 -12.83
CA PRO A 58 -23.66 -19.73 -11.99
C PRO A 58 -23.01 -21.10 -11.71
N GLY A 59 -22.70 -21.37 -10.44
CA GLY A 59 -22.05 -22.61 -10.01
C GLY A 59 -20.55 -22.48 -9.69
N ASP A 60 -19.93 -21.32 -9.84
CA ASP A 60 -18.54 -21.11 -9.42
C ASP A 60 -18.43 -20.97 -7.89
N LEU A 61 -17.84 -21.98 -7.25
CA LEU A 61 -17.61 -22.05 -5.80
C LEU A 61 -16.27 -21.40 -5.38
N ARG A 62 -15.45 -20.91 -6.32
CA ARG A 62 -14.15 -20.30 -5.98
C ARG A 62 -14.35 -19.06 -5.13
N VAL A 63 -13.68 -19.00 -3.98
CA VAL A 63 -13.58 -17.79 -3.17
C VAL A 63 -12.48 -16.94 -3.78
N GLY A 64 -12.86 -15.93 -4.56
CA GLY A 64 -11.94 -14.95 -5.12
C GLY A 64 -11.26 -14.08 -4.07
N LEU A 65 -10.40 -13.16 -4.51
CA LEU A 65 -9.78 -12.16 -3.64
C LEU A 65 -10.85 -11.17 -3.09
N PRO A 66 -10.61 -10.56 -1.92
CA PRO A 66 -11.50 -9.55 -1.37
C PRO A 66 -11.54 -8.30 -2.26
N ASP A 67 -12.72 -7.71 -2.37
CA ASP A 67 -13.00 -6.48 -3.11
C ASP A 67 -12.88 -5.21 -2.26
N VAL A 68 -12.78 -5.36 -0.94
CA VAL A 68 -12.57 -4.28 0.02
C VAL A 68 -11.33 -4.59 0.85
N LEU A 69 -10.38 -3.65 0.87
CA LEU A 69 -9.13 -3.76 1.61
C LEU A 69 -9.02 -2.69 2.70
N ALA A 70 -8.32 -3.05 3.78
CA ALA A 70 -7.91 -2.11 4.81
C ALA A 70 -6.65 -1.36 4.34
N VAL A 71 -6.77 -0.04 4.20
CA VAL A 71 -5.67 0.86 3.85
C VAL A 71 -5.14 1.50 5.12
N HIS A 72 -3.86 1.24 5.40
CA HIS A 72 -3.16 1.86 6.51
C HIS A 72 -2.66 3.23 6.09
N THR A 73 -3.19 4.28 6.72
CA THR A 73 -2.79 5.66 6.52
C THR A 73 -1.78 6.10 7.58
N ALA A 74 -1.07 7.19 7.32
CA ALA A 74 -0.14 7.76 8.29
C ALA A 74 -0.88 8.36 9.50
N PRO A 75 -0.27 8.35 10.71
CA PRO A 75 1.03 7.78 11.05
C PRO A 75 0.90 6.31 11.47
N SER A 76 1.31 5.37 10.62
CA SER A 76 1.34 3.94 10.93
C SER A 76 2.64 3.30 10.43
N VAL A 77 3.05 2.21 11.08
CA VAL A 77 4.19 1.40 10.66
C VAL A 77 3.66 0.16 9.96
N VAL A 78 4.03 -0.01 8.69
CA VAL A 78 3.49 -1.06 7.85
C VAL A 78 4.63 -1.75 7.09
N PRO A 79 4.62 -3.08 6.94
CA PRO A 79 5.50 -3.76 6.00
C PRO A 79 5.10 -3.40 4.56
N VAL A 80 6.06 -2.95 3.76
CA VAL A 80 5.87 -2.61 2.35
C VAL A 80 6.92 -3.36 1.52
N ALA A 81 6.51 -3.90 0.39
CA ALA A 81 7.37 -4.69 -0.46
C ALA A 81 8.44 -3.84 -1.15
N CYS A 82 9.66 -4.38 -1.16
CA CYS A 82 10.86 -3.74 -1.71
C CYS A 82 11.61 -4.76 -2.57
N ASP A 83 12.12 -4.34 -3.73
CA ASP A 83 12.91 -5.23 -4.59
C ASP A 83 14.37 -5.37 -4.11
N ALA A 84 14.89 -4.34 -3.41
CA ALA A 84 16.26 -4.30 -2.89
C ALA A 84 16.26 -3.90 -1.39
N PRO A 85 15.71 -4.74 -0.50
CA PRO A 85 15.56 -4.44 0.93
C PRO A 85 16.90 -4.14 1.62
N GLU A 86 17.98 -4.83 1.27
CA GLU A 86 19.32 -4.68 1.85
C GLU A 86 19.93 -3.28 1.65
N SER A 87 19.46 -2.58 0.63
CA SER A 87 19.86 -1.21 0.32
C SER A 87 19.14 -0.17 1.20
N VAL A 88 18.13 -0.59 1.98
CA VAL A 88 17.38 0.29 2.88
C VAL A 88 17.95 0.21 4.30
N LYS A 89 18.39 1.35 4.82
CA LYS A 89 18.92 1.48 6.19
C LYS A 89 17.90 2.06 7.15
N ALA A 90 17.97 1.68 8.42
CA ALA A 90 17.16 2.27 9.47
C ALA A 90 17.33 3.81 9.49
N GLY A 91 16.22 4.53 9.55
CA GLY A 91 16.20 5.99 9.53
C GLY A 91 16.33 6.62 8.14
N ALA A 92 16.60 5.84 7.09
CA ALA A 92 16.65 6.36 5.73
C ALA A 92 15.25 6.72 5.19
N PRO A 93 15.14 7.77 4.35
CA PRO A 93 13.92 8.04 3.62
C PRO A 93 13.63 6.92 2.63
N VAL A 94 12.36 6.58 2.50
CA VAL A 94 11.86 5.54 1.61
C VAL A 94 10.91 6.18 0.60
N TYR A 95 11.09 5.84 -0.68
CA TYR A 95 10.39 6.45 -1.79
C TYR A 95 9.40 5.49 -2.45
N ALA A 96 8.38 6.03 -3.10
CA ALA A 96 7.45 5.25 -3.91
C ALA A 96 8.16 4.76 -5.18
N ALA A 97 7.93 3.50 -5.52
CA ALA A 97 8.43 2.87 -6.73
C ALA A 97 7.27 2.36 -7.60
N ALA A 98 7.58 1.76 -8.75
CA ALA A 98 6.58 1.13 -9.60
C ALA A 98 5.82 0.02 -8.85
N GLU A 99 4.61 -0.28 -9.31
CA GLU A 99 3.74 -1.35 -8.77
C GLU A 99 3.40 -1.19 -7.28
N GLY A 100 3.47 0.02 -6.70
CA GLY A 100 3.24 0.23 -5.27
C GLY A 100 4.34 -0.34 -4.39
N LYS A 101 5.54 -0.54 -4.90
CA LYS A 101 6.71 -0.91 -4.09
C LYS A 101 7.36 0.29 -3.45
N VAL A 102 8.33 0.01 -2.58
CA VAL A 102 9.24 1.02 -2.04
C VAL A 102 10.67 0.84 -2.53
N SER A 103 11.38 1.95 -2.63
CA SER A 103 12.79 2.03 -3.03
C SER A 103 13.58 2.96 -2.09
N ASN A 104 14.90 2.83 -2.09
CA ASN A 104 15.84 3.73 -1.40
C ASN A 104 16.12 5.03 -2.19
N ASP A 105 15.67 5.09 -3.44
CA ASP A 105 15.78 6.25 -4.32
C ASP A 105 14.45 6.53 -5.02
N GLY A 106 14.15 7.81 -5.24
CA GLY A 106 12.92 8.25 -5.89
C GLY A 106 12.56 9.71 -5.62
N SER A 107 11.42 10.12 -6.18
CA SER A 107 10.93 11.51 -6.15
C SER A 107 9.91 11.75 -5.02
N VAL A 108 9.08 10.74 -4.72
CA VAL A 108 7.99 10.84 -3.73
C VAL A 108 8.38 10.12 -2.45
N VAL A 109 8.65 10.89 -1.39
CA VAL A 109 8.93 10.35 -0.05
C VAL A 109 7.64 9.81 0.55
N VAL A 110 7.65 8.54 0.95
CA VAL A 110 6.50 7.84 1.55
C VAL A 110 6.66 7.73 3.06
N GLY A 111 7.90 7.61 3.52
CA GLY A 111 8.15 7.42 4.93
C GLY A 111 9.61 7.21 5.27
N VAL A 112 9.82 6.68 6.49
CA VAL A 112 11.15 6.37 7.03
C VAL A 112 11.22 4.89 7.38
N ALA A 113 12.31 4.23 7.01
CA ALA A 113 12.54 2.83 7.38
C ALA A 113 12.80 2.71 8.89
N LEU A 114 12.11 1.78 9.55
CA LEU A 114 12.27 1.56 10.99
C LEU A 114 13.52 0.72 11.32
N ARG A 115 13.91 -0.17 10.41
CA ARG A 115 15.00 -1.13 10.56
C ARG A 115 15.75 -1.26 9.25
N ASP A 116 16.99 -1.72 9.33
CA ASP A 116 17.73 -2.18 8.17
C ASP A 116 16.94 -3.31 7.50
N GLY A 117 16.83 -3.26 6.18
CA GLY A 117 16.33 -4.40 5.42
C GLY A 117 17.37 -5.51 5.41
N ALA A 118 16.90 -6.75 5.47
CA ALA A 118 17.75 -7.93 5.36
C ALA A 118 17.71 -8.46 3.93
N GLU A 119 18.85 -8.99 3.47
CA GLU A 119 18.93 -9.70 2.21
C GLU A 119 18.00 -10.94 2.25
N GLY A 120 17.11 -11.06 1.27
CA GLY A 120 16.09 -12.11 1.21
C GLY A 120 14.73 -11.75 1.83
N ASP A 121 14.60 -10.60 2.51
CA ASP A 121 13.30 -10.13 2.99
C ASP A 121 12.49 -9.48 1.87
N ALA A 122 11.30 -10.00 1.56
CA ALA A 122 10.44 -9.41 0.53
C ALA A 122 9.82 -8.05 0.94
N THR A 123 10.03 -7.58 2.18
CA THR A 123 9.39 -6.37 2.73
C THR A 123 10.28 -5.59 3.68
N VAL A 124 10.10 -4.27 3.71
CA VAL A 124 10.72 -3.35 4.68
C VAL A 124 9.63 -2.72 5.55
N ARG A 125 9.88 -2.55 6.85
CA ARG A 125 8.96 -1.85 7.76
C ARG A 125 9.14 -0.33 7.63
N VAL A 126 8.12 0.34 7.10
CA VAL A 126 8.15 1.78 6.85
C VAL A 126 7.16 2.47 7.78
N ARG A 127 7.62 3.52 8.46
CA ARG A 127 6.73 4.48 9.12
C ARG A 127 6.20 5.44 8.07
N LEU A 128 4.93 5.29 7.71
CA LEU A 128 4.26 6.17 6.76
C LEU A 128 4.21 7.59 7.33
N LEU A 129 4.62 8.56 6.51
CA LEU A 129 4.47 9.97 6.80
C LEU A 129 3.16 10.48 6.17
N ALA A 130 2.51 11.43 6.84
CA ALA A 130 1.34 12.09 6.26
C ALA A 130 1.75 12.75 4.93
N PRO A 131 0.84 12.82 3.93
CA PRO A 131 1.19 13.32 2.61
C PRO A 131 1.87 14.68 2.73
N VAL A 132 3.13 14.72 2.33
CA VAL A 132 3.90 15.96 2.26
C VAL A 132 3.41 16.64 0.98
N ALA A 133 2.74 17.79 1.12
CA ALA A 133 2.39 18.61 -0.03
C ALA A 133 3.68 18.91 -0.81
N LYS A 134 3.63 18.70 -2.13
CA LYS A 134 4.72 19.03 -3.04
C LYS A 134 4.97 20.54 -3.08
#